data_AF-A0A2T5MJP6-F1
#
_entry.id   AF-A0A2T5MJP6-F1
#
_cell.length_a   1.000
_cell.length_b   1.000
_cell.length_c   1.000
_cell.angle_alpha   90.00
_cell.angle_beta   90.00
_cell.angle_gamma   90.00
#
_symmetry.space_group_name_H-M   'P 1'
#
loop_
_entity.id
_entity.type
_entity.pdbx_description
1 polymer ?
#
loop_
_entity_poly.entity_id
_entity_poly.type
_entity_poly.pdbx_seq_one_letter_code
_entity_poly.pdbx_strand_id
1 'polypeptide(L)'
;MNFRQFLACIVLLTSSISASAATKLIPDLRHLDALPIHSLPVLSMQKSVAAAISKDQPLQFAVSAPLSLTLDDGSWAKLDDGNWSWRTRVYSSGAQSLNLHFSQFDLPADATLWLYDPNGEVIAGPYTSANELSDKQLWTAVVNGETVIVELRVSSASKDQVHLQLAEVNHGYRGFAKASTGSFGDSGSCEIDVACTAGQPYLAQARALARITISGTALCSGQLVNNVRQDNTPFFLTANHCGISSSNASSVVFYWNYQNSRCGGDGAEPTYQTQSGSIWVAGNVSSDFTLLKTAVQPTTSWNLYLAGWNAGNSAPQSGGIVHHPAGDVTKIAVYSSPAVSLNNQTLCTGTLPITGSCSSTRSVNVWRVSYTQGVTEGGSSGSALYDQNKLIVGQLSGGSTKCGGSSSATDIYGRTNAAWTATSSASGQLKANLDPDNTGTLSLVGKNLGAASSGGGSSGGSSSGGSSGGGVPRGTGSMPLFTLLGLAALGLFRRRLTSRRASSV
;
A
#
# COMPACT_ATOMS: atom_id res chain seq x y z
N MET A 1 -64.99 -24.44 -7.11
CA MET A 1 -64.46 -25.77 -6.74
C MET A 1 -63.45 -26.14 -7.82
N ASN A 2 -62.15 -26.32 -7.62
CA ASN A 2 -61.39 -26.72 -6.43
C ASN A 2 -60.03 -26.02 -6.36
N PHE A 3 -59.68 -25.66 -5.14
CA PHE A 3 -58.46 -25.00 -4.68
C PHE A 3 -57.46 -26.11 -4.28
N ARG A 4 -56.33 -26.25 -4.97
CA ARG A 4 -55.22 -27.11 -4.51
C ARG A 4 -53.85 -26.51 -4.88
N GLN A 5 -53.32 -25.78 -3.90
CA GLN A 5 -51.94 -25.83 -3.39
C GLN A 5 -50.82 -26.09 -4.40
N PHE A 6 -50.09 -25.02 -4.75
CA PHE A 6 -48.68 -25.08 -5.11
C PHE A 6 -47.91 -24.18 -4.14
N LEU A 7 -47.32 -24.78 -3.11
CA LEU A 7 -46.38 -24.14 -2.21
C LEU A 7 -44.98 -24.39 -2.80
N ALA A 8 -44.41 -23.41 -3.49
CA ALA A 8 -43.03 -23.49 -3.97
C ALA A 8 -42.09 -23.15 -2.80
N CYS A 9 -41.38 -24.16 -2.29
CA CYS A 9 -40.30 -24.00 -1.33
C CYS A 9 -39.16 -23.18 -1.94
N ILE A 10 -39.02 -21.92 -1.54
CA ILE A 10 -37.79 -21.15 -1.71
C ILE A 10 -36.82 -21.63 -0.63
N VAL A 11 -35.91 -22.54 -0.99
CA VAL A 11 -34.75 -22.87 -0.17
C VAL A 11 -33.74 -21.75 -0.37
N LEU A 12 -33.75 -20.77 0.54
CA LEU A 12 -32.67 -19.81 0.72
C LEU A 12 -31.47 -20.57 1.30
N LEU A 13 -30.55 -21.01 0.43
CA LEU A 13 -29.20 -21.40 0.82
C LEU A 13 -28.47 -20.14 1.29
N THR A 14 -28.60 -19.81 2.57
CA THR A 14 -27.70 -18.86 3.23
C THR A 14 -26.38 -19.57 3.48
N SER A 15 -25.48 -19.50 2.49
CA SER A 15 -24.07 -19.83 2.66
C SER A 15 -23.50 -18.88 3.70
N SER A 16 -23.54 -19.29 4.97
CA SER A 16 -22.86 -18.59 6.05
C SER A 16 -21.38 -18.91 5.88
N ILE A 17 -20.70 -18.12 5.06
CA ILE A 17 -19.24 -18.05 5.10
C ILE A 17 -18.94 -17.39 6.44
N SER A 18 -18.80 -18.20 7.48
CA SER A 18 -18.12 -17.80 8.70
C SER A 18 -16.70 -17.48 8.28
N ALA A 19 -16.43 -16.21 7.99
CA ALA A 19 -15.08 -15.69 7.98
C ALA A 19 -14.57 -15.88 9.41
N SER A 20 -13.96 -17.04 9.68
CA SER A 20 -13.19 -17.25 10.88
C SER A 20 -12.11 -16.20 10.83
N ALA A 21 -12.24 -15.17 11.67
CA ALA A 21 -11.17 -14.20 11.87
C ALA A 21 -9.93 -15.04 12.21
N ALA A 22 -8.95 -15.07 11.31
CA ALA A 22 -7.73 -15.83 11.53
C ALA A 22 -7.17 -15.38 12.88
N THR A 23 -7.16 -16.28 13.85
CA THR A 23 -6.65 -15.99 15.18
C THR A 23 -5.23 -15.47 15.02
N LYS A 24 -4.94 -14.29 15.58
CA LYS A 24 -3.61 -13.68 15.51
C LYS A 24 -2.59 -14.74 15.93
N LEU A 25 -1.65 -15.06 15.04
CA LEU A 25 -0.59 -16.02 15.35
C LEU A 25 0.16 -15.54 16.60
N ILE A 26 0.30 -16.44 17.57
CA ILE A 26 1.29 -16.32 18.64
C ILE A 26 2.38 -17.34 18.29
N PRO A 27 3.53 -16.89 17.75
CA PRO A 27 4.61 -17.79 17.40
C PRO A 27 5.17 -18.50 18.64
N ASP A 28 5.47 -19.79 18.53
CA ASP A 28 6.26 -20.47 19.56
C ASP A 28 7.74 -20.21 19.29
N LEU A 29 8.31 -19.25 20.04
CA LEU A 29 9.71 -18.84 19.95
C LEU A 29 10.65 -19.73 20.77
N ARG A 30 10.14 -20.75 21.46
CA ARG A 30 10.99 -21.69 22.19
C ARG A 30 11.66 -22.65 21.21
N HIS A 31 12.89 -23.02 21.53
CA HIS A 31 13.65 -24.02 20.78
C HIS A 31 13.79 -23.71 19.27
N LEU A 32 13.79 -22.43 18.87
CA LEU A 32 14.06 -22.06 17.48
C LEU A 32 15.41 -22.64 17.00
N ASP A 33 16.38 -22.77 17.91
CA ASP A 33 17.68 -23.38 17.62
C ASP A 33 17.64 -24.86 17.22
N ALA A 34 16.56 -25.57 17.57
CA ALA A 34 16.35 -26.95 17.14
C ALA A 34 15.77 -27.06 15.72
N LEU A 35 15.27 -25.96 15.14
CA LEU A 35 14.75 -25.96 13.77
C LEU A 35 15.89 -26.00 12.75
N PRO A 36 15.72 -26.71 11.61
CA PRO A 36 16.63 -26.62 10.48
C PRO A 36 16.87 -25.16 10.07
N ILE A 37 18.12 -24.84 9.74
CA ILE A 37 18.53 -23.50 9.31
C ILE A 37 19.23 -23.57 7.95
N HIS A 38 18.74 -22.76 7.01
CA HIS A 38 19.22 -22.71 5.64
C HIS A 38 19.87 -21.35 5.38
N SER A 39 21.19 -21.36 5.21
CA SER A 39 21.98 -20.13 5.12
C SER A 39 22.34 -19.78 3.68
N LEU A 40 22.15 -18.52 3.29
CA LEU A 40 22.69 -18.00 2.03
C LEU A 40 24.22 -17.79 2.10
N PRO A 41 24.99 -17.98 1.01
CA PRO A 41 26.43 -17.77 1.01
C PRO A 41 26.84 -16.29 1.13
N VAL A 42 27.51 -15.92 2.23
CA VAL A 42 27.86 -14.52 2.59
C VAL A 42 28.66 -13.79 1.50
N LEU A 43 29.74 -14.39 0.99
CA LEU A 43 30.60 -13.77 -0.03
C LEU A 43 29.85 -13.49 -1.33
N SER A 44 28.90 -14.37 -1.69
CA SER A 44 28.05 -14.17 -2.85
C SER A 44 27.13 -12.97 -2.64
N MET A 45 26.57 -12.81 -1.44
CA MET A 45 25.67 -11.70 -1.12
C MET A 45 26.40 -10.35 -1.10
N GLN A 46 27.59 -10.29 -0.50
CA GLN A 46 28.40 -9.06 -0.54
C GLN A 46 28.72 -8.61 -1.96
N LYS A 47 29.08 -9.56 -2.85
CA LYS A 47 29.35 -9.26 -4.26
C LYS A 47 28.10 -8.75 -4.99
N SER A 48 26.96 -9.39 -4.79
CA SER A 48 25.68 -8.96 -5.39
C SER A 48 25.26 -7.58 -4.91
N VAL A 49 25.37 -7.30 -3.60
CA VAL A 49 25.04 -5.98 -3.03
C VAL A 49 25.92 -4.88 -3.63
N ALA A 50 27.22 -5.13 -3.76
CA ALA A 50 28.15 -4.16 -4.37
C ALA A 50 27.79 -3.87 -5.84
N ALA A 51 27.31 -4.86 -6.59
CA ALA A 51 26.86 -4.68 -7.97
C ALA A 51 25.51 -3.94 -8.10
N ALA A 52 24.66 -4.01 -7.07
CA ALA A 52 23.29 -3.46 -7.10
C ALA A 52 23.20 -1.94 -6.85
N ILE A 53 24.33 -1.23 -6.70
CA ILE A 53 24.38 0.22 -6.40
C ILE A 53 24.16 1.06 -7.68
N SER A 54 23.08 0.80 -8.41
CA SER A 54 22.59 1.68 -9.49
C SER A 54 21.43 2.55 -8.97
N LYS A 55 21.38 3.81 -9.39
CA LYS A 55 20.40 4.81 -8.94
C LYS A 55 19.35 5.19 -9.99
N ASP A 56 19.42 4.63 -11.20
CA ASP A 56 18.68 5.13 -12.38
C ASP A 56 17.41 4.33 -12.72
N GLN A 57 16.98 3.49 -11.78
CA GLN A 57 15.98 2.45 -11.92
C GLN A 57 15.13 2.42 -10.64
N PRO A 58 14.07 1.60 -10.56
CA PRO A 58 13.33 1.40 -9.31
C PRO A 58 14.28 1.15 -8.16
N LEU A 59 13.96 1.69 -6.98
CA LEU A 59 14.89 1.69 -5.86
C LEU A 59 15.22 0.25 -5.48
N GLN A 60 16.45 -0.18 -5.78
CA GLN A 60 16.90 -1.53 -5.42
C GLN A 60 17.20 -1.56 -3.93
N PHE A 61 16.53 -2.46 -3.22
CA PHE A 61 16.66 -2.61 -1.77
C PHE A 61 17.15 -3.99 -1.35
N ALA A 62 17.05 -4.99 -2.24
CA ALA A 62 17.51 -6.35 -2.00
C ALA A 62 18.16 -6.98 -3.24
N VAL A 63 18.94 -8.03 -3.02
CA VAL A 63 19.45 -8.92 -4.07
C VAL A 63 18.87 -10.31 -3.89
N SER A 64 18.47 -10.95 -4.98
CA SER A 64 17.92 -12.31 -4.95
C SER A 64 19.02 -13.37 -4.94
N ALA A 65 18.79 -14.46 -4.21
CA ALA A 65 19.58 -15.68 -4.25
C ALA A 65 18.66 -16.91 -4.32
N PRO A 66 18.99 -17.90 -5.16
CA PRO A 66 18.23 -19.15 -5.19
C PRO A 66 18.43 -19.92 -3.87
N LEU A 67 17.32 -20.44 -3.33
CA LEU A 67 17.30 -21.37 -2.22
C LEU A 67 16.07 -22.26 -2.36
N SER A 68 16.29 -23.46 -2.93
CA SER A 68 15.21 -24.42 -3.16
C SER A 68 14.94 -25.20 -1.87
N LEU A 69 13.81 -24.94 -1.21
CA LEU A 69 13.34 -25.72 -0.05
C LEU A 69 11.95 -26.30 -0.31
N THR A 70 11.74 -27.49 0.23
CA THR A 70 10.48 -28.24 0.22
C THR A 70 10.04 -28.54 1.65
N LEU A 71 8.92 -29.26 1.82
CA LEU A 71 8.45 -29.68 3.14
C LEU A 71 9.41 -30.67 3.85
N ASP A 72 10.33 -31.31 3.13
CA ASP A 72 11.36 -32.19 3.71
C ASP A 72 12.48 -31.40 4.41
N ASP A 73 12.61 -30.11 4.10
CA ASP A 73 13.67 -29.22 4.61
C ASP A 73 13.27 -28.48 5.91
N GLY A 74 12.21 -28.93 6.56
CA GLY A 74 11.74 -28.36 7.82
C GLY A 74 11.34 -29.44 8.83
N SER A 75 10.86 -29.00 9.98
CA SER A 75 10.45 -29.89 11.07
C SER A 75 8.94 -29.81 11.29
N TRP A 76 8.30 -30.98 11.23
CA TRP A 76 6.89 -31.15 11.58
C TRP A 76 6.72 -31.43 13.07
N ALA A 77 5.81 -30.72 13.72
CA ALA A 77 5.36 -30.99 15.07
C ALA A 77 3.83 -30.98 15.13
N LYS A 78 3.26 -31.85 15.97
CA LYS A 78 1.83 -31.82 16.27
C LYS A 78 1.58 -30.82 17.39
N LEU A 79 0.63 -29.92 17.21
CA LEU A 79 0.20 -28.91 18.17
C LEU A 79 -0.84 -29.49 19.13
N ASP A 80 -1.04 -28.83 20.28
CA ASP A 80 -1.99 -29.25 21.33
C ASP A 80 -3.45 -29.28 20.83
N ASP A 81 -3.78 -28.45 19.84
CA ASP A 81 -5.09 -28.41 19.19
C ASP A 81 -5.31 -29.54 18.15
N GLY A 82 -4.30 -30.40 17.94
CA GLY A 82 -4.33 -31.50 16.98
C GLY A 82 -3.91 -31.15 15.55
N ASN A 83 -3.65 -29.87 15.27
CA ASN A 83 -3.09 -29.43 13.99
C ASN A 83 -1.59 -29.77 13.89
N TRP A 84 -1.05 -29.69 12.69
CA TRP A 84 0.38 -29.81 12.43
C TRP A 84 0.99 -28.46 12.13
N SER A 85 2.17 -28.21 12.69
CA SER A 85 3.03 -27.07 12.38
C SER A 85 4.31 -27.58 11.72
N TRP A 86 4.60 -27.09 10.51
CA TRP A 86 5.88 -27.25 9.84
C TRP A 86 6.67 -25.96 9.97
N ARG A 87 7.93 -26.06 10.41
CA ARG A 87 8.80 -24.90 10.59
C ARG A 87 10.19 -25.10 10.04
N THR A 88 10.76 -24.04 9.48
CA THR A 88 12.17 -23.96 9.08
C THR A 88 12.71 -22.54 9.26
N ARG A 89 14.03 -22.37 9.31
CA ARG A 89 14.69 -21.07 9.38
C ARG A 89 15.47 -20.80 8.10
N VAL A 90 15.37 -19.57 7.61
CA VAL A 90 16.21 -19.05 6.54
C VAL A 90 17.08 -17.95 7.12
N TYR A 91 18.38 -17.99 6.84
CA TYR A 91 19.35 -17.03 7.34
C TYR A 91 20.20 -16.44 6.21
N SER A 92 20.48 -15.15 6.30
CA SER A 92 21.42 -14.46 5.42
C SER A 92 22.21 -13.42 6.19
N SER A 93 23.48 -13.71 6.43
CA SER A 93 24.36 -12.81 7.19
C SER A 93 24.49 -11.45 6.50
N GLY A 94 24.36 -10.39 7.28
CA GLY A 94 24.41 -9.00 6.85
C GLY A 94 23.09 -8.46 6.29
N ALA A 95 22.03 -9.28 6.21
CA ALA A 95 20.75 -8.81 5.70
C ALA A 95 20.08 -7.87 6.71
N GLN A 96 19.63 -6.71 6.25
CA GLN A 96 18.74 -5.84 7.02
C GLN A 96 17.31 -6.37 7.04
N SER A 97 16.93 -7.13 6.02
CA SER A 97 15.64 -7.75 5.93
C SER A 97 15.64 -8.91 4.93
N LEU A 98 14.62 -9.77 5.02
CA LEU A 98 14.40 -10.91 4.13
C LEU A 98 12.98 -10.89 3.60
N ASN A 99 12.80 -11.24 2.33
CA ASN A 99 11.51 -11.65 1.79
C ASN A 99 11.69 -12.86 0.87
N LEU A 100 10.63 -13.65 0.73
CA LEU A 100 10.69 -14.96 0.12
C LEU A 100 9.83 -15.01 -1.14
N HIS A 101 10.29 -15.81 -2.10
CA HIS A 101 9.52 -16.19 -3.27
C HIS A 101 9.34 -17.70 -3.32
N PHE A 102 8.09 -18.12 -3.21
CA PHE A 102 7.68 -19.50 -3.42
C PHE A 102 7.26 -19.69 -4.88
N SER A 103 7.92 -20.61 -5.58
CA SER A 103 7.56 -21.00 -6.95
C SER A 103 6.34 -21.91 -7.01
N GLN A 104 6.00 -22.53 -5.87
CA GLN A 104 4.80 -23.32 -5.70
C GLN A 104 4.16 -22.97 -4.35
N PHE A 105 2.94 -22.46 -4.41
CA PHE A 105 2.09 -22.14 -3.29
C PHE A 105 0.68 -22.63 -3.63
N ASP A 106 0.33 -23.81 -3.12
CA ASP A 106 -0.97 -24.44 -3.25
C ASP A 106 -1.30 -25.05 -1.90
N LEU A 107 -2.18 -24.37 -1.16
CA LEU A 107 -2.49 -24.69 0.22
C LEU A 107 -3.96 -25.13 0.32
N PRO A 108 -4.28 -26.16 1.11
CA PRO A 108 -5.67 -26.47 1.42
C PRO A 108 -6.32 -25.33 2.20
N ALA A 109 -7.66 -25.24 2.17
CA ALA A 109 -8.40 -24.10 2.71
C ALA A 109 -8.21 -23.87 4.22
N ASP A 110 -7.82 -24.91 4.97
CA ASP A 110 -7.54 -24.85 6.41
C ASP A 110 -6.05 -24.63 6.75
N ALA A 111 -5.18 -24.46 5.74
CA ALA A 111 -3.78 -24.17 5.94
C ALA A 111 -3.48 -22.66 5.97
N THR A 112 -2.51 -22.29 6.82
CA THR A 112 -2.00 -20.92 6.92
C THR A 112 -0.48 -20.92 6.97
N LEU A 113 0.15 -20.10 6.13
CA LEU A 113 1.59 -19.84 6.13
C LEU A 113 1.88 -18.48 6.76
N TRP A 114 2.93 -18.43 7.57
CA TRP A 114 3.39 -17.23 8.26
C TRP A 114 4.90 -17.11 8.16
N LEU A 115 5.39 -15.87 8.13
CA LEU A 115 6.80 -15.56 8.22
C LEU A 115 7.00 -14.59 9.39
N TYR A 116 8.00 -14.83 10.24
CA TYR A 116 8.25 -13.94 11.37
C TYR A 116 9.73 -13.91 11.76
N ASP A 117 10.14 -12.83 12.41
CA ASP A 117 11.49 -12.70 12.96
C ASP A 117 11.67 -13.54 14.24
N PRO A 118 12.90 -13.81 14.70
CA PRO A 118 13.13 -14.61 15.91
C PRO A 118 12.53 -14.05 17.22
N ASN A 119 12.16 -12.77 17.25
CA ASN A 119 11.53 -12.11 18.39
C ASN A 119 9.99 -12.13 18.30
N GLY A 120 9.43 -12.52 17.14
CA GLY A 120 8.00 -12.49 16.87
C GLY A 120 7.40 -11.08 16.78
N GLU A 121 8.23 -10.06 16.55
CA GLU A 121 7.80 -8.65 16.53
C GLU A 121 7.16 -8.28 15.17
N VAL A 122 7.78 -8.72 14.08
CA VAL A 122 7.26 -8.64 12.72
C VAL A 122 6.69 -9.98 12.32
N ILE A 123 5.40 -9.99 11.96
CA ILE A 123 4.69 -11.17 11.46
C ILE A 123 4.06 -10.82 10.11
N ALA A 124 4.49 -11.52 9.07
CA ALA A 124 3.90 -11.47 7.75
C ALA A 124 2.98 -12.68 7.52
N GLY A 125 1.78 -12.41 7.00
CA GLY A 125 0.71 -13.39 6.85
C GLY A 125 -0.54 -13.04 7.67
N PRO A 126 -1.53 -13.94 7.75
CA PRO A 126 -1.50 -15.29 7.20
C PRO A 126 -1.57 -15.25 5.67
N TYR A 127 -0.76 -16.07 5.02
CA TYR A 127 -0.98 -16.46 3.63
C TYR A 127 -1.81 -17.74 3.62
N THR A 128 -2.89 -17.74 2.86
CA THR A 128 -3.87 -18.84 2.78
C THR A 128 -4.12 -19.19 1.32
N SER A 129 -4.96 -20.18 1.05
CA SER A 129 -5.43 -20.46 -0.32
C SER A 129 -6.04 -19.24 -1.02
N ALA A 130 -6.52 -18.23 -0.28
CA ALA A 130 -6.99 -16.97 -0.86
C ALA A 130 -5.88 -16.10 -1.49
N ASN A 131 -4.62 -16.38 -1.18
CA ASN A 131 -3.45 -15.71 -1.77
C ASN A 131 -2.92 -16.44 -3.00
N GLU A 132 -3.47 -17.60 -3.34
CA GLU A 132 -3.06 -18.37 -4.50
C GLU A 132 -3.44 -17.68 -5.80
N LEU A 133 -2.44 -17.51 -6.67
CA LEU A 133 -2.60 -16.95 -8.01
C LEU A 133 -2.54 -18.06 -9.06
N SER A 134 -2.95 -17.76 -10.29
CA SER A 134 -2.96 -18.72 -11.40
C SER A 134 -1.57 -19.26 -11.75
N ASP A 135 -0.51 -18.51 -11.44
CA ASP A 135 0.88 -18.93 -11.64
C ASP A 135 1.46 -19.71 -10.45
N LYS A 136 0.65 -19.95 -9.41
CA LYS A 136 1.00 -20.67 -8.17
C LYS A 136 2.18 -20.07 -7.41
N GLN A 137 2.56 -18.83 -7.70
CA GLN A 137 3.64 -18.16 -7.00
C GLN A 137 3.11 -17.41 -5.77
N LEU A 138 3.96 -17.29 -4.74
CA LEU A 138 3.74 -16.37 -3.64
C LEU A 138 5.01 -15.55 -3.40
N TRP A 139 4.82 -14.23 -3.38
CA TRP A 139 5.85 -13.27 -2.96
C TRP A 139 5.45 -12.70 -1.61
N THR A 140 6.33 -12.77 -0.62
CA THR A 140 5.99 -12.40 0.76
C THR A 140 6.32 -10.94 1.06
N ALA A 141 5.63 -10.39 2.05
CA ALA A 141 6.10 -9.20 2.73
C ALA A 141 7.48 -9.42 3.38
N VAL A 142 8.18 -8.31 3.59
CA VAL A 142 9.49 -8.26 4.22
C VAL A 142 9.39 -8.56 5.71
N VAL A 143 10.32 -9.37 6.20
CA VAL A 143 10.61 -9.60 7.62
C VAL A 143 11.96 -8.97 7.93
N ASN A 144 12.05 -8.22 9.02
CA ASN A 144 13.27 -7.50 9.38
C ASN A 144 14.31 -8.44 9.99
N GLY A 145 15.59 -8.14 9.74
CA GLY A 145 16.72 -8.90 10.27
C GLY A 145 17.26 -9.97 9.34
N GLU A 146 18.26 -10.68 9.87
CA GLU A 146 19.05 -11.66 9.13
C GLU A 146 18.42 -13.06 9.07
N THR A 147 17.40 -13.31 9.89
CA THR A 147 16.73 -14.61 10.02
C THR A 147 15.23 -14.45 9.87
N VAL A 148 14.61 -15.32 9.07
CA VAL A 148 13.16 -15.47 9.03
C VAL A 148 12.79 -16.91 9.37
N ILE A 149 11.79 -17.06 10.22
CA ILE A 149 11.15 -18.33 10.50
C ILE A 149 9.95 -18.44 9.58
N VAL A 150 9.86 -19.56 8.87
CA VAL A 150 8.70 -19.91 8.05
C VAL A 150 7.89 -20.93 8.81
N GLU A 151 6.62 -20.65 9.07
CA GLU A 151 5.70 -21.56 9.77
C GLU A 151 4.44 -21.81 8.93
N LEU A 152 4.18 -23.08 8.61
CA LEU A 152 2.94 -23.53 8.00
C LEU A 152 2.14 -24.31 9.05
N ARG A 153 0.87 -23.96 9.23
CA ARG A 153 -0.09 -24.72 10.05
C ARG A 153 -1.19 -25.30 9.18
N VAL A 154 -1.57 -26.56 9.44
CA VAL A 154 -2.61 -27.28 8.68
C VAL A 154 -3.22 -28.38 9.55
N SER A 155 -4.49 -28.76 9.31
CA SER A 155 -5.07 -29.90 10.03
C SER A 155 -4.41 -31.22 9.64
N SER A 156 -4.57 -32.23 10.50
CA SER A 156 -4.11 -33.59 10.20
C SER A 156 -4.75 -34.18 8.93
N ALA A 157 -5.99 -33.79 8.58
CA ALA A 157 -6.72 -34.32 7.43
C ALA A 157 -6.22 -33.76 6.09
N SER A 158 -5.68 -32.53 6.10
CA SER A 158 -5.23 -31.83 4.90
C SER A 158 -3.71 -31.78 4.74
N LYS A 159 -2.94 -32.35 5.69
CA LYS A 159 -1.46 -32.27 5.70
C LYS A 159 -0.82 -32.71 4.38
N ASP A 160 -1.29 -33.81 3.80
CA ASP A 160 -0.73 -34.38 2.56
C ASP A 160 -1.18 -33.63 1.29
N GLN A 161 -2.05 -32.62 1.42
CA GLN A 161 -2.54 -31.76 0.33
C GLN A 161 -1.74 -30.45 0.21
N VAL A 162 -0.74 -30.24 1.07
CA VAL A 162 0.11 -29.05 1.02
C VAL A 162 1.15 -29.22 -0.08
N HIS A 163 1.19 -28.27 -1.01
CA HIS A 163 2.31 -28.13 -1.94
C HIS A 163 2.96 -26.75 -1.81
N LEU A 164 4.17 -26.75 -1.24
CA LEU A 164 4.92 -25.55 -0.95
C LEU A 164 6.38 -25.73 -1.36
N GLN A 165 6.88 -24.85 -2.22
CA GLN A 165 8.28 -24.82 -2.65
C GLN A 165 8.83 -23.41 -2.58
N LEU A 166 9.81 -23.18 -1.70
CA LEU A 166 10.61 -21.96 -1.72
C LEU A 166 11.60 -22.06 -2.88
N ALA A 167 11.71 -21.01 -3.69
CA ALA A 167 12.66 -20.95 -4.79
C ALA A 167 13.78 -19.94 -4.54
N GLU A 168 13.44 -18.79 -3.95
CA GLU A 168 14.37 -17.67 -3.82
C GLU A 168 14.19 -16.94 -2.49
N VAL A 169 15.31 -16.41 -2.01
CA VAL A 169 15.41 -15.55 -0.83
C VAL A 169 16.02 -14.24 -1.26
N ASN A 170 15.34 -13.14 -0.94
CA ASN A 170 15.81 -11.80 -1.24
C ASN A 170 16.51 -11.20 -0.03
N HIS A 171 17.83 -11.01 -0.15
CA HIS A 171 18.69 -10.39 0.85
C HIS A 171 18.56 -8.86 0.78
N GLY A 172 17.81 -8.28 1.72
CA GLY A 172 17.65 -6.83 1.86
C GLY A 172 18.89 -6.18 2.45
N TYR A 173 19.39 -5.14 1.79
CA TYR A 173 20.61 -4.41 2.21
C TYR A 173 20.37 -2.91 2.47
N ARG A 174 19.12 -2.42 2.30
CA ARG A 174 18.69 -1.05 2.65
C ARG A 174 17.16 -0.93 2.75
N GLY A 175 16.68 0.22 3.23
CA GLY A 175 15.43 0.83 2.76
C GLY A 175 14.12 0.10 3.04
N PHE A 176 14.05 -0.65 4.14
CA PHE A 176 12.79 -1.29 4.57
C PHE A 176 12.55 -1.21 6.08
N ALA A 177 13.60 -1.42 6.88
CA ALA A 177 13.80 -0.98 8.25
C ALA A 177 15.25 -1.34 8.64
N LYS A 178 15.92 -0.59 9.52
CA LYS A 178 17.23 -1.02 10.05
C LYS A 178 17.04 -2.11 11.11
N ALA A 179 17.47 -3.33 10.80
CA ALA A 179 17.42 -4.51 11.68
C ALA A 179 17.98 -4.30 13.10
N SER A 180 18.93 -3.37 13.29
CA SER A 180 19.58 -3.14 14.58
C SER A 180 18.98 -2.01 15.43
N THR A 181 18.11 -1.17 14.85
CA THR A 181 17.53 -0.01 15.54
C THR A 181 16.01 0.08 15.44
N GLY A 182 15.36 -0.78 14.65
CA GLY A 182 13.92 -0.69 14.39
C GLY A 182 13.50 0.62 13.71
N SER A 183 14.44 1.33 13.07
CA SER A 183 14.20 2.67 12.54
C SER A 183 14.13 2.65 11.02
N PHE A 184 12.95 2.99 10.51
CA PHE A 184 12.71 3.76 9.28
C PHE A 184 13.38 5.16 9.38
N GLY A 185 13.28 6.01 8.34
CA GLY A 185 13.95 7.32 8.34
C GLY A 185 15.14 7.46 7.39
N ASP A 186 15.27 6.60 6.38
CA ASP A 186 16.33 6.75 5.35
C ASP A 186 16.02 7.89 4.35
N SER A 187 14.81 8.46 4.39
CA SER A 187 14.46 9.63 3.57
C SER A 187 15.15 10.90 4.06
N GLY A 188 15.42 11.83 3.14
CA GLY A 188 16.09 13.08 3.48
C GLY A 188 15.34 13.92 4.52
N SER A 189 16.08 14.66 5.35
CA SER A 189 15.52 15.42 6.49
C SER A 189 14.57 16.57 6.12
N CYS A 190 14.49 16.94 4.85
CA CYS A 190 13.55 17.93 4.35
C CYS A 190 12.17 17.34 4.03
N GLU A 191 12.05 16.02 4.03
CA GLU A 191 10.78 15.34 3.80
C GLU A 191 9.82 15.54 4.96
N ILE A 192 8.54 15.66 4.64
CA ILE A 192 7.50 16.05 5.60
C ILE A 192 6.56 14.88 5.80
N ASP A 193 6.39 14.39 7.03
CA ASP A 193 5.41 13.34 7.31
C ASP A 193 4.00 13.80 6.90
N VAL A 194 3.21 12.89 6.33
CA VAL A 194 1.81 13.21 5.98
C VAL A 194 0.94 13.58 7.18
N ALA A 195 1.35 13.19 8.39
CA ALA A 195 0.71 13.59 9.63
C ALA A 195 0.94 15.08 9.99
N CYS A 196 1.93 15.74 9.40
CA CYS A 196 2.19 17.17 9.61
C CYS A 196 1.12 18.05 8.93
N THR A 197 1.11 19.34 9.26
CA THR A 197 0.13 20.32 8.75
C THR A 197 0.00 20.32 7.22
N ALA A 198 1.11 20.16 6.49
CA ALA A 198 1.11 20.10 5.04
C ALA A 198 0.32 18.90 4.47
N GLY A 199 0.26 17.78 5.21
CA GLY A 199 -0.40 16.54 4.77
C GLY A 199 -1.85 16.41 5.23
N GLN A 200 -2.33 17.24 6.17
CA GLN A 200 -3.73 17.21 6.63
C GLN A 200 -4.77 17.28 5.50
N PRO A 201 -4.59 18.07 4.42
CA PRO A 201 -5.51 18.08 3.28
C PRO A 201 -5.45 16.83 2.37
N TYR A 202 -4.50 15.92 2.60
CA TYR A 202 -4.18 14.78 1.74
C TYR A 202 -4.35 13.41 2.45
N LEU A 203 -4.96 13.37 3.65
CA LEU A 203 -5.14 12.11 4.39
C LEU A 203 -6.00 11.07 3.64
N ALA A 204 -6.90 11.49 2.76
CA ALA A 204 -7.61 10.55 1.89
C ALA A 204 -6.68 9.94 0.83
N GLN A 205 -5.86 10.78 0.19
CA GLN A 205 -4.87 10.35 -0.79
C GLN A 205 -3.79 9.46 -0.17
N ALA A 206 -3.39 9.72 1.07
CA ALA A 206 -2.49 8.86 1.83
C ALA A 206 -3.05 7.44 2.01
N ARG A 207 -4.36 7.30 2.26
CA ARG A 207 -5.05 6.00 2.34
C ARG A 207 -5.24 5.30 0.99
N ALA A 208 -4.97 5.99 -0.12
CA ALA A 208 -4.89 5.37 -1.44
C ALA A 208 -3.48 4.87 -1.77
N LEU A 209 -2.45 5.43 -1.12
CA LEU A 209 -1.05 5.16 -1.38
C LEU A 209 -0.62 3.79 -0.80
N ALA A 210 0.24 3.10 -1.55
CA ALA A 210 1.08 2.04 -1.01
C ALA A 210 2.53 2.23 -1.42
N ARG A 211 3.43 1.79 -0.53
CA ARG A 211 4.77 1.33 -0.90
C ARG A 211 4.62 -0.05 -1.53
N ILE A 212 5.32 -0.31 -2.62
CA ILE A 212 5.28 -1.61 -3.29
C ILE A 212 6.68 -2.20 -3.41
N THR A 213 6.80 -3.51 -3.17
CA THR A 213 7.97 -4.29 -3.59
C THR A 213 7.65 -5.05 -4.85
N ILE A 214 8.65 -5.18 -5.73
CA ILE A 214 8.51 -5.80 -7.05
C ILE A 214 9.61 -6.84 -7.18
N SER A 215 9.23 -8.09 -7.44
CA SER A 215 10.12 -9.24 -7.54
C SER A 215 11.09 -9.33 -6.35
N GLY A 216 10.59 -8.96 -5.16
CA GLY A 216 11.32 -9.00 -3.90
C GLY A 216 12.56 -8.10 -3.77
N THR A 217 12.92 -7.34 -4.80
CA THR A 217 14.23 -6.68 -4.92
C THR A 217 14.15 -5.18 -5.19
N ALA A 218 13.10 -4.74 -5.87
CA ALA A 218 12.87 -3.36 -6.24
C ALA A 218 11.72 -2.73 -5.44
N LEU A 219 11.77 -1.42 -5.25
CA LEU A 219 10.79 -0.62 -4.51
C LEU A 219 10.31 0.56 -5.35
N CYS A 220 8.98 0.75 -5.36
CA CYS A 220 8.30 1.92 -5.91
C CYS A 220 7.13 2.33 -4.98
N SER A 221 6.40 3.36 -5.40
CA SER A 221 5.12 3.79 -4.83
C SER A 221 3.99 3.65 -5.87
N GLY A 222 2.76 3.77 -5.42
CA GLY A 222 1.60 3.94 -6.29
C GLY A 222 0.31 4.06 -5.48
N GLN A 223 -0.82 4.18 -6.15
CA GLN A 223 -2.09 4.46 -5.48
C GLN A 223 -3.28 3.75 -6.10
N LEU A 224 -4.25 3.39 -5.26
CA LEU A 224 -5.55 2.92 -5.71
C LEU A 224 -6.34 4.03 -6.43
N VAL A 225 -7.06 3.67 -7.49
CA VAL A 225 -7.74 4.63 -8.37
C VAL A 225 -9.20 4.23 -8.58
N ASN A 226 -10.10 5.20 -8.50
CA ASN A 226 -11.52 5.00 -8.77
C ASN A 226 -11.80 4.88 -10.27
N ASN A 227 -12.92 4.29 -10.66
CA ASN A 227 -13.38 4.20 -12.04
C ASN A 227 -14.84 4.67 -12.15
N VAL A 228 -15.31 4.96 -13.37
CA VAL A 228 -16.66 5.51 -13.63
C VAL A 228 -17.79 4.64 -13.08
N ARG A 229 -17.63 3.32 -13.04
CA ARG A 229 -18.63 2.41 -12.44
C ARG A 229 -18.67 2.50 -10.92
N GLN A 230 -17.61 3.03 -10.30
CA GLN A 230 -17.43 3.12 -8.85
C GLN A 230 -17.67 1.79 -8.13
N ASP A 231 -17.34 0.69 -8.79
CA ASP A 231 -17.64 -0.70 -8.41
C ASP A 231 -16.67 -1.30 -7.39
N ASN A 232 -15.79 -0.46 -6.82
CA ASN A 232 -14.70 -0.84 -5.93
C ASN A 232 -13.61 -1.71 -6.56
N THR A 233 -13.56 -1.85 -7.90
CA THR A 233 -12.43 -2.53 -8.55
C THR A 233 -11.11 -1.89 -8.11
N PRO A 234 -10.17 -2.65 -7.52
CA PRO A 234 -8.99 -2.12 -6.86
C PRO A 234 -7.87 -1.90 -7.88
N PHE A 235 -8.13 -1.01 -8.84
CA PHE A 235 -7.11 -0.57 -9.77
C PHE A 235 -6.02 0.21 -9.05
N PHE A 236 -4.76 -0.04 -9.38
CA PHE A 236 -3.61 0.58 -8.75
C PHE A 236 -2.68 1.17 -9.81
N LEU A 237 -2.46 2.47 -9.75
CA LEU A 237 -1.63 3.23 -10.68
C LEU A 237 -0.21 3.40 -10.11
N THR A 238 0.79 3.06 -10.91
CA THR A 238 2.22 3.28 -10.65
C THR A 238 2.93 3.66 -11.94
N ALA A 239 4.26 3.77 -11.93
CA ALA A 239 5.05 4.13 -13.10
C ALA A 239 5.47 2.92 -13.94
N ASN A 240 5.55 3.09 -15.25
CA ASN A 240 5.97 2.02 -16.17
C ASN A 240 7.41 1.58 -15.90
N HIS A 241 8.29 2.54 -15.64
CA HIS A 241 9.68 2.26 -15.32
C HIS A 241 9.91 1.53 -13.99
N CYS A 242 8.86 1.32 -13.18
CA CYS A 242 8.91 0.38 -12.05
C CYS A 242 9.15 -1.07 -12.51
N GLY A 243 9.07 -1.35 -13.82
CA GLY A 243 9.45 -2.65 -14.39
C GLY A 243 8.38 -3.72 -14.22
N ILE A 244 7.14 -3.32 -13.89
CA ILE A 244 6.01 -4.22 -13.72
C ILE A 244 5.32 -4.43 -15.07
N SER A 245 5.19 -5.69 -15.45
CA SER A 245 4.57 -6.16 -16.69
C SER A 245 3.69 -7.38 -16.41
N SER A 246 3.07 -7.94 -17.45
CA SER A 246 2.28 -9.16 -17.31
C SER A 246 3.07 -10.38 -16.81
N SER A 247 4.41 -10.40 -16.96
CA SER A 247 5.22 -11.54 -16.53
C SER A 247 5.60 -11.55 -15.06
N ASN A 248 5.51 -10.41 -14.36
CA ASN A 248 5.93 -10.27 -12.96
C ASN A 248 4.92 -9.52 -12.08
N ALA A 249 3.72 -9.20 -12.56
CA ALA A 249 2.73 -8.50 -11.73
C ALA A 249 2.32 -9.28 -10.47
N SER A 250 2.38 -10.62 -10.50
CA SER A 250 2.15 -11.46 -9.32
C SER A 250 3.17 -11.25 -8.21
N SER A 251 4.34 -10.67 -8.52
CA SER A 251 5.40 -10.41 -7.54
C SER A 251 5.22 -9.15 -6.71
N VAL A 252 4.20 -8.35 -7.02
CA VAL A 252 3.95 -7.10 -6.33
C VAL A 252 3.39 -7.38 -4.93
N VAL A 253 4.06 -6.85 -3.90
CA VAL A 253 3.53 -6.82 -2.52
C VAL A 253 3.30 -5.37 -2.12
N PHE A 254 2.08 -5.08 -1.68
CA PHE A 254 1.62 -3.76 -1.27
C PHE A 254 1.76 -3.60 0.24
N TYR A 255 2.22 -2.43 0.69
CA TYR A 255 2.31 -2.03 2.10
C TYR A 255 1.44 -0.78 2.28
N TRP A 256 0.26 -1.00 2.83
CA TRP A 256 -0.78 0.02 3.03
C TRP A 256 -0.61 0.71 4.38
N ASN A 257 -1.04 1.98 4.43
CA ASN A 257 -1.06 2.78 5.64
C ASN A 257 0.30 2.83 6.37
N TYR A 258 1.40 2.68 5.63
CA TYR A 258 2.75 2.76 6.17
C TYR A 258 3.11 4.24 6.42
N GLN A 259 2.68 4.78 7.56
CA GLN A 259 2.79 6.20 7.86
C GLN A 259 2.89 6.47 9.36
N ASN A 260 3.60 7.53 9.73
CA ASN A 260 3.64 7.99 11.11
C ASN A 260 2.25 8.44 11.59
N SER A 261 1.92 8.12 12.84
CA SER A 261 0.67 8.54 13.49
C SER A 261 0.68 10.01 13.90
N ARG A 262 1.86 10.62 14.03
CA ARG A 262 2.08 12.03 14.39
C ARG A 262 3.22 12.63 13.58
N CYS A 263 3.21 13.95 13.42
CA CYS A 263 4.28 14.67 12.72
C CYS A 263 5.64 14.47 13.39
N GLY A 264 6.65 14.05 12.64
CA GLY A 264 8.00 13.73 13.12
C GLY A 264 8.13 12.32 13.71
N GLY A 265 7.03 11.56 13.79
CA GLY A 265 7.02 10.21 14.36
C GLY A 265 7.27 10.15 15.87
N ASP A 266 7.46 8.93 16.36
CA ASP A 266 7.84 8.64 17.75
C ASP A 266 9.10 7.78 17.87
N GLY A 267 9.74 7.48 16.73
CA GLY A 267 10.89 6.59 16.63
C GLY A 267 10.53 5.11 16.57
N ALA A 268 9.24 4.75 16.63
CA ALA A 268 8.77 3.38 16.47
C ALA A 268 8.19 3.16 15.07
N GLU A 269 8.52 2.03 14.46
CA GLU A 269 7.99 1.63 13.16
C GLU A 269 6.45 1.63 13.21
N PRO A 270 5.76 2.36 12.32
CA PRO A 270 4.31 2.38 12.33
C PRO A 270 3.75 1.02 11.91
N THR A 271 2.56 0.69 12.42
CA THR A 271 1.82 -0.49 11.95
C THR A 271 1.35 -0.29 10.51
N TYR A 272 1.46 -1.31 9.69
CA TYR A 272 1.00 -1.31 8.29
C TYR A 272 0.26 -2.61 7.97
N GLN A 273 -0.47 -2.63 6.86
CA GLN A 273 -1.07 -3.85 6.32
C GLN A 273 -0.37 -4.25 5.04
N THR A 274 -0.27 -5.56 4.78
CA THR A 274 0.34 -6.07 3.56
C THR A 274 -0.64 -6.89 2.73
N GLN A 275 -0.40 -6.90 1.43
CA GLN A 275 -1.15 -7.70 0.47
C GLN A 275 -0.21 -8.16 -0.64
N SER A 276 -0.24 -9.44 -0.99
CA SER A 276 0.59 -10.01 -2.07
C SER A 276 -0.24 -10.25 -3.33
N GLY A 277 0.39 -10.02 -4.48
CA GLY A 277 -0.14 -10.39 -5.78
C GLY A 277 -0.92 -9.28 -6.47
N SER A 278 -0.67 -9.13 -7.77
CA SER A 278 -1.45 -8.27 -8.65
C SER A 278 -1.53 -8.84 -10.07
N ILE A 279 -2.44 -8.28 -10.86
CA ILE A 279 -2.61 -8.55 -12.28
C ILE A 279 -2.24 -7.29 -13.05
N TRP A 280 -1.42 -7.42 -14.08
CA TRP A 280 -1.12 -6.32 -14.99
C TRP A 280 -2.34 -6.03 -15.87
N VAL A 281 -2.78 -4.77 -15.92
CA VAL A 281 -3.98 -4.35 -16.65
C VAL A 281 -3.61 -3.57 -17.91
N ALA A 282 -2.77 -2.54 -17.76
CA ALA A 282 -2.34 -1.70 -18.86
C ALA A 282 -1.02 -1.00 -18.54
N GLY A 283 -0.32 -0.50 -19.55
CA GLY A 283 0.87 0.32 -19.35
C GLY A 283 1.38 0.95 -20.63
N ASN A 284 2.16 2.02 -20.49
CA ASN A 284 2.71 2.73 -21.64
C ASN A 284 4.00 3.47 -21.28
N VAL A 285 5.03 3.31 -22.11
CA VAL A 285 6.34 3.95 -21.91
C VAL A 285 6.26 5.48 -22.12
N SER A 286 5.52 5.96 -23.11
CA SER A 286 5.48 7.40 -23.49
C SER A 286 4.72 8.29 -22.51
N SER A 287 3.96 7.70 -21.61
CA SER A 287 3.30 8.36 -20.48
C SER A 287 3.73 7.78 -19.13
N ASP A 288 4.71 6.86 -19.16
CA ASP A 288 5.33 6.19 -18.03
C ASP A 288 4.36 5.66 -16.98
N PHE A 289 3.21 5.10 -17.40
CA PHE A 289 2.23 4.53 -16.47
C PHE A 289 2.19 3.01 -16.55
N THR A 290 1.90 2.39 -15.41
CA THR A 290 1.39 1.01 -15.33
C THR A 290 0.16 1.01 -14.44
N LEU A 291 -0.91 0.39 -14.93
CA LEU A 291 -2.14 0.11 -14.20
C LEU A 291 -2.15 -1.37 -13.84
N LEU A 292 -2.34 -1.65 -12.56
CA LEU A 292 -2.49 -2.99 -11.99
C LEU A 292 -3.91 -3.14 -11.43
N LYS A 293 -4.28 -4.37 -11.11
CA LYS A 293 -5.40 -4.70 -10.23
C LYS A 293 -4.87 -5.60 -9.12
N THR A 294 -5.15 -5.30 -7.86
CA THR A 294 -4.74 -6.19 -6.76
C THR A 294 -5.38 -7.56 -6.95
N ALA A 295 -4.65 -8.64 -6.64
CA ALA A 295 -5.16 -9.99 -6.86
C ALA A 295 -6.39 -10.31 -6.01
N VAL A 296 -6.41 -9.79 -4.79
CA VAL A 296 -7.52 -9.90 -3.84
C VAL A 296 -8.09 -8.50 -3.58
N GLN A 297 -9.39 -8.40 -3.34
CA GLN A 297 -10.01 -7.15 -2.90
C GLN A 297 -9.43 -6.76 -1.53
N PRO A 298 -8.90 -5.52 -1.35
CA PRO A 298 -8.44 -5.10 -0.03
C PRO A 298 -9.61 -5.04 0.96
N THR A 299 -9.36 -5.44 2.21
CA THR A 299 -10.38 -5.45 3.26
C THR A 299 -10.80 -4.03 3.62
N THR A 300 -12.11 -3.80 3.77
CA THR A 300 -12.65 -2.47 4.10
C THR A 300 -12.22 -1.97 5.48
N SER A 301 -11.85 -2.86 6.41
CA SER A 301 -11.32 -2.50 7.74
C SER A 301 -9.96 -1.79 7.69
N TRP A 302 -9.23 -1.90 6.57
CA TRP A 302 -7.99 -1.14 6.36
C TRP A 302 -8.24 0.33 6.00
N ASN A 303 -9.52 0.70 5.83
CA ASN A 303 -9.96 2.06 5.56
C ASN A 303 -9.27 2.69 4.33
N LEU A 304 -9.04 1.91 3.27
CA LEU A 304 -8.37 2.43 2.07
C LEU A 304 -9.29 3.38 1.26
N TYR A 305 -8.66 4.17 0.38
CA TYR A 305 -9.33 5.14 -0.48
C TYR A 305 -9.05 4.83 -1.95
N LEU A 306 -10.06 4.95 -2.81
CA LEU A 306 -9.90 4.92 -4.27
C LEU A 306 -9.78 6.36 -4.74
N ALA A 307 -8.57 6.79 -5.12
CA ALA A 307 -8.33 8.17 -5.50
C ALA A 307 -9.07 8.57 -6.78
N GLY A 308 -9.55 9.81 -6.82
CA GLY A 308 -10.13 10.40 -8.02
C GLY A 308 -9.06 10.82 -9.02
N TRP A 309 -9.46 11.08 -10.26
CA TRP A 309 -8.55 11.43 -11.35
C TRP A 309 -9.15 12.50 -12.26
N ASN A 310 -8.27 13.16 -13.01
CA ASN A 310 -8.62 14.16 -14.01
C ASN A 310 -7.72 13.97 -15.23
N ALA A 311 -8.32 13.48 -16.31
CA ALA A 311 -7.72 13.25 -17.62
C ALA A 311 -7.85 14.46 -18.56
N GLY A 312 -8.33 15.61 -18.06
CA GLY A 312 -8.33 16.87 -18.79
C GLY A 312 -6.92 17.41 -19.08
N ASN A 313 -6.82 18.37 -19.98
CA ASN A 313 -5.53 18.94 -20.43
C ASN A 313 -5.09 20.22 -19.69
N SER A 314 -5.88 20.68 -18.72
CA SER A 314 -5.57 21.91 -17.97
C SER A 314 -4.42 21.66 -17.00
N ALA A 315 -3.45 22.56 -16.98
CA ALA A 315 -2.34 22.47 -16.05
C ALA A 315 -2.84 22.62 -14.60
N PRO A 316 -2.44 21.73 -13.67
CA PRO A 316 -2.76 21.92 -12.26
C PRO A 316 -2.05 23.18 -11.74
N GLN A 317 -2.76 23.98 -10.94
CA GLN A 317 -2.26 25.30 -10.49
C GLN A 317 -1.51 25.22 -9.17
N SER A 318 -1.90 24.26 -8.33
CA SER A 318 -1.29 23.92 -7.04
C SER A 318 -1.69 22.49 -6.68
N GLY A 319 -1.10 21.94 -5.62
CA GLY A 319 -1.40 20.58 -5.23
C GLY A 319 -0.30 19.96 -4.38
N GLY A 320 -0.21 18.64 -4.43
CA GLY A 320 0.80 17.89 -3.69
C GLY A 320 0.96 16.45 -4.14
N ILE A 321 1.91 15.77 -3.53
CA ILE A 321 2.24 14.37 -3.74
C ILE A 321 2.37 13.70 -2.40
N VAL A 322 1.65 12.59 -2.21
CA VAL A 322 1.92 11.63 -1.12
C VAL A 322 2.76 10.48 -1.67
N HIS A 323 3.85 10.11 -1.01
CA HIS A 323 4.84 9.18 -1.56
C HIS A 323 5.67 8.48 -0.46
N HIS A 324 6.45 7.47 -0.86
CA HIS A 324 7.42 6.77 -0.02
C HIS A 324 8.86 7.04 -0.49
N PRO A 325 9.45 8.20 -0.17
CA PRO A 325 10.83 8.51 -0.52
C PRO A 325 11.79 7.58 0.22
N ALA A 326 12.81 7.07 -0.45
CA ALA A 326 13.73 6.03 0.03
C ALA A 326 13.07 4.74 0.54
N GLY A 327 11.78 4.52 0.24
CA GLY A 327 10.99 3.43 0.83
C GLY A 327 10.51 3.71 2.26
N ASP A 328 10.62 4.95 2.74
CA ASP A 328 10.28 5.37 4.09
C ASP A 328 8.76 5.54 4.29
N VAL A 329 8.34 5.87 5.51
CA VAL A 329 6.95 6.19 5.87
C VAL A 329 6.37 7.29 4.97
N THR A 330 5.05 7.30 4.82
CA THR A 330 4.35 8.23 3.91
C THR A 330 4.70 9.70 4.19
N LYS A 331 5.25 10.36 3.17
CA LYS A 331 5.59 11.79 3.18
C LYS A 331 4.69 12.59 2.24
N ILE A 332 4.76 13.92 2.35
CA ILE A 332 4.05 14.88 1.50
C ILE A 332 5.02 15.95 0.97
N ALA A 333 4.95 16.22 -0.33
CA ALA A 333 5.52 17.40 -0.97
C ALA A 333 4.39 18.27 -1.55
N VAL A 334 4.54 19.60 -1.50
CA VAL A 334 3.51 20.56 -1.90
C VAL A 334 4.07 21.51 -2.94
N TYR A 335 3.27 21.86 -3.93
CA TYR A 335 3.57 22.89 -4.92
C TYR A 335 2.45 23.92 -4.97
N SER A 336 2.83 25.19 -5.15
CA SER A 336 1.91 26.32 -5.25
C SER A 336 2.13 27.17 -6.50
N SER A 337 2.81 26.60 -7.50
CA SER A 337 3.00 27.21 -8.81
C SER A 337 2.46 26.28 -9.90
N PRO A 338 1.92 26.81 -11.01
CA PRO A 338 1.35 25.97 -12.05
C PRO A 338 2.37 24.98 -12.62
N ALA A 339 1.95 23.73 -12.82
CA ALA A 339 2.78 22.76 -13.52
C ALA A 339 2.92 23.13 -15.00
N VAL A 340 4.06 22.76 -15.60
CA VAL A 340 4.33 23.03 -17.02
C VAL A 340 4.14 21.76 -17.83
N SER A 341 3.27 21.80 -18.84
CA SER A 341 3.10 20.71 -19.81
C SER A 341 4.30 20.64 -20.74
N LEU A 342 4.99 19.51 -20.78
CA LEU A 342 6.07 19.23 -21.72
C LEU A 342 5.85 17.90 -22.42
N ASN A 343 6.22 17.81 -23.70
CA ASN A 343 6.13 16.58 -24.48
C ASN A 343 7.53 16.03 -24.78
N ASN A 344 7.61 14.72 -24.99
CA ASN A 344 8.83 14.01 -25.40
C ASN A 344 10.04 14.37 -24.54
N GLN A 345 9.85 14.54 -23.22
CA GLN A 345 10.95 14.81 -22.32
C GLN A 345 11.79 13.57 -22.19
N THR A 346 13.08 13.68 -22.51
CA THR A 346 14.03 12.57 -22.44
C THR A 346 14.54 12.43 -21.02
N LEU A 347 14.16 11.35 -20.35
CA LEU A 347 14.69 10.95 -19.05
C LEU A 347 15.80 9.94 -19.24
N CYS A 348 16.84 10.06 -18.43
CA CYS A 348 17.82 9.01 -18.32
C CYS A 348 17.27 7.83 -17.53
N THR A 349 17.44 6.62 -18.05
CA THR A 349 17.01 5.36 -17.42
C THR A 349 18.18 4.46 -17.08
N GLY A 350 19.40 4.92 -17.30
CA GLY A 350 20.59 4.15 -16.97
C GLY A 350 21.80 5.03 -17.11
N THR A 351 22.72 4.92 -16.17
CA THR A 351 23.98 5.65 -16.19
C THR A 351 25.14 4.66 -16.23
N LEU A 352 26.16 4.95 -17.02
CA LEU A 352 27.41 4.18 -17.02
C LEU A 352 28.15 4.41 -15.70
N PRO A 353 28.48 3.35 -14.91
CA PRO A 353 29.04 3.49 -13.57
C PRO A 353 30.34 4.29 -13.50
N ILE A 354 31.15 4.27 -14.57
CA ILE A 354 32.47 4.91 -14.61
C ILE A 354 32.38 6.38 -15.03
N THR A 355 31.52 6.71 -16.00
CA THR A 355 31.50 8.05 -16.61
C THR A 355 30.37 8.93 -16.10
N GLY A 356 29.38 8.37 -15.39
CA GLY A 356 28.17 9.10 -15.02
C GLY A 356 27.33 9.51 -16.25
N SER A 357 27.64 8.97 -17.44
CA SER A 357 26.93 9.32 -18.67
C SER A 357 25.68 8.48 -18.85
N CYS A 358 24.64 9.07 -19.41
CA CYS A 358 23.41 8.36 -19.69
C CYS A 358 23.63 7.24 -20.74
N SER A 359 23.31 6.00 -20.40
CA SER A 359 23.43 4.80 -21.22
C SER A 359 22.12 4.40 -21.91
N SER A 360 20.98 4.82 -21.36
CA SER A 360 19.66 4.53 -21.90
C SER A 360 18.68 5.65 -21.54
N THR A 361 17.69 5.88 -22.41
CA THR A 361 16.71 6.94 -22.20
C THR A 361 15.29 6.47 -22.49
N ARG A 362 14.31 7.20 -21.93
CA ARG A 362 12.91 7.12 -22.33
C ARG A 362 12.34 8.52 -22.55
N SER A 363 11.39 8.64 -23.48
CA SER A 363 10.70 9.91 -23.75
C SER A 363 9.28 9.87 -23.19
N VAL A 364 8.93 10.86 -22.36
CA VAL A 364 7.65 10.90 -21.65
C VAL A 364 6.96 12.25 -21.83
N ASN A 365 5.64 12.23 -21.99
CA ASN A 365 4.79 13.42 -21.93
C ASN A 365 4.44 13.73 -20.47
N VAL A 366 4.91 14.86 -19.96
CA VAL A 366 4.97 15.13 -18.52
C VAL A 366 4.36 16.47 -18.09
N TRP A 367 3.93 16.52 -16.84
CA TRP A 367 3.87 17.74 -16.05
C TRP A 367 5.22 17.94 -15.37
N ARG A 368 5.83 19.11 -15.54
CA ARG A 368 7.00 19.52 -14.75
C ARG A 368 6.55 20.36 -13.56
N VAL A 369 7.03 20.02 -12.38
CA VAL A 369 6.59 20.58 -11.10
C VAL A 369 7.80 21.07 -10.29
N SER A 370 7.66 22.25 -9.68
CA SER A 370 8.57 22.79 -8.67
C SER A 370 7.85 22.81 -7.33
N TYR A 371 8.44 22.21 -6.30
CA TYR A 371 7.85 22.22 -4.96
C TYR A 371 8.16 23.50 -4.21
N THR A 372 7.24 23.87 -3.33
CA THR A 372 7.46 24.88 -2.30
C THR A 372 7.82 24.27 -0.95
N GLN A 373 7.46 23.01 -0.70
CA GLN A 373 7.79 22.26 0.51
C GLN A 373 7.95 20.78 0.19
N GLY A 374 8.89 20.11 0.85
CA GLY A 374 9.24 18.71 0.56
C GLY A 374 9.90 18.53 -0.81
N VAL A 375 10.26 17.29 -1.14
CA VAL A 375 10.83 16.88 -2.43
C VAL A 375 10.35 15.48 -2.79
N THR A 376 10.93 14.85 -3.81
CA THR A 376 10.87 13.40 -3.93
C THR A 376 12.26 12.78 -3.94
N GLU A 377 12.34 11.50 -3.62
CA GLU A 377 13.56 10.70 -3.70
C GLU A 377 13.26 9.33 -4.34
N GLY A 378 14.30 8.55 -4.65
CA GLY A 378 14.14 7.19 -5.17
C GLY A 378 13.17 6.36 -4.31
N GLY A 379 12.31 5.55 -4.92
CA GLY A 379 11.20 4.87 -4.23
C GLY A 379 9.87 5.63 -4.32
N SER A 380 9.91 6.96 -4.51
CA SER A 380 8.70 7.76 -4.78
C SER A 380 8.08 7.47 -6.14
N SER A 381 8.84 6.87 -7.07
CA SER A 381 8.41 6.55 -8.44
C SER A 381 7.02 5.92 -8.46
N GLY A 382 6.13 6.44 -9.31
CA GLY A 382 4.74 6.00 -9.43
C GLY A 382 3.73 6.70 -8.52
N SER A 383 4.17 7.51 -7.54
CA SER A 383 3.27 8.32 -6.72
C SER A 383 2.50 9.35 -7.54
N ALA A 384 1.23 9.59 -7.19
CA ALA A 384 0.38 10.52 -7.92
C ALA A 384 0.73 12.00 -7.65
N LEU A 385 0.72 12.79 -8.74
CA LEU A 385 0.53 14.23 -8.71
C LEU A 385 -0.95 14.54 -8.54
N TYR A 386 -1.30 15.17 -7.42
CA TYR A 386 -2.67 15.63 -7.16
C TYR A 386 -2.81 17.11 -7.46
N ASP A 387 -3.86 17.47 -8.20
CA ASP A 387 -4.22 18.88 -8.48
C ASP A 387 -4.84 19.60 -7.25
N GLN A 388 -5.24 20.86 -7.45
CA GLN A 388 -5.86 21.66 -6.40
C GLN A 388 -7.15 21.01 -5.83
N ASN A 389 -7.85 20.20 -6.65
CA ASN A 389 -9.06 19.46 -6.29
C ASN A 389 -8.76 18.06 -5.74
N LYS A 390 -7.48 17.74 -5.52
CA LYS A 390 -7.02 16.45 -4.97
C LYS A 390 -7.29 15.28 -5.92
N LEU A 391 -7.33 15.54 -7.22
CA LEU A 391 -7.48 14.53 -8.27
C LEU A 391 -6.13 14.22 -8.91
N ILE A 392 -5.90 12.95 -9.23
CA ILE A 392 -4.69 12.51 -9.94
C ILE A 392 -4.67 13.14 -11.34
N VAL A 393 -3.58 13.82 -11.66
CA VAL A 393 -3.30 14.40 -13.00
C VAL A 393 -2.01 13.86 -13.62
N GLY A 394 -1.27 13.04 -12.90
CA GLY A 394 -0.13 12.26 -13.40
C GLY A 394 0.50 11.40 -12.30
N GLN A 395 1.54 10.65 -12.64
CA GLN A 395 2.32 9.85 -11.70
C GLN A 395 3.83 10.08 -11.87
N LEU A 396 4.60 10.02 -10.78
CA LEU A 396 6.01 10.41 -10.77
C LEU A 396 6.81 9.52 -11.73
N SER A 397 7.41 10.16 -12.73
CA SER A 397 8.31 9.54 -13.69
C SER A 397 9.77 9.73 -13.30
N GLY A 398 10.10 10.83 -12.63
CA GLY A 398 11.45 11.12 -12.17
C GLY A 398 11.64 12.61 -11.93
N GLY A 399 12.89 13.05 -11.84
CA GLY A 399 13.17 14.43 -11.51
C GLY A 399 14.58 14.63 -11.00
N SER A 400 14.89 15.87 -10.64
CA SER A 400 16.18 16.26 -10.08
C SER A 400 16.07 16.81 -8.67
N THR A 401 14.88 16.83 -8.07
CA THR A 401 14.72 17.26 -6.68
C THR A 401 15.39 16.27 -5.72
N LYS A 402 15.85 16.81 -4.59
CA LYS A 402 16.48 16.10 -3.48
C LYS A 402 16.62 17.05 -2.31
N CYS A 403 16.72 16.53 -1.09
CA CYS A 403 17.00 17.39 0.06
C CYS A 403 18.35 18.10 -0.07
N GLY A 404 18.38 19.39 0.24
CA GLY A 404 19.56 20.25 0.04
C GLY A 404 19.94 20.47 -1.44
N GLY A 405 19.05 20.13 -2.38
CA GLY A 405 19.24 20.33 -3.82
C GLY A 405 19.06 21.78 -4.28
N SER A 406 19.24 22.01 -5.57
CA SER A 406 19.01 23.32 -6.19
C SER A 406 17.55 23.75 -6.06
N SER A 407 17.30 25.05 -5.80
CA SER A 407 15.95 25.62 -5.83
C SER A 407 15.31 25.62 -7.23
N SER A 408 16.11 25.45 -8.28
CA SER A 408 15.64 25.27 -9.66
C SER A 408 15.36 23.81 -10.04
N ALA A 409 15.59 22.86 -9.13
CA ALA A 409 15.31 21.46 -9.37
C ALA A 409 13.80 21.24 -9.55
N THR A 410 13.45 20.29 -10.41
CA THR A 410 12.06 19.98 -10.74
C THR A 410 11.86 18.50 -10.88
N ASP A 411 10.66 18.05 -10.57
CA ASP A 411 10.21 16.70 -10.89
C ASP A 411 9.26 16.70 -12.08
N ILE A 412 9.10 15.52 -12.67
CA ILE A 412 8.29 15.28 -13.84
C ILE A 412 7.37 14.08 -13.65
N TYR A 413 6.12 14.28 -14.05
CA TYR A 413 5.02 13.36 -13.83
C TYR A 413 4.39 12.98 -15.17
N GLY A 414 4.37 11.69 -15.51
CA GLY A 414 3.68 11.21 -16.70
C GLY A 414 2.21 11.63 -16.66
N ARG A 415 1.74 12.38 -17.66
CA ARG A 415 0.43 13.03 -17.56
C ARG A 415 -0.72 12.05 -17.73
N THR A 416 -1.73 12.13 -16.86
CA THR A 416 -2.95 11.32 -16.97
C THR A 416 -3.66 11.54 -18.31
N ASN A 417 -3.68 12.77 -18.84
CA ASN A 417 -4.28 13.04 -20.15
C ASN A 417 -3.53 12.37 -21.31
N ALA A 418 -2.20 12.26 -21.22
CA ALA A 418 -1.40 11.53 -22.20
C ALA A 418 -1.62 10.01 -22.06
N ALA A 419 -1.67 9.50 -20.83
CA ALA A 419 -1.97 8.11 -20.52
C ALA A 419 -3.41 7.69 -20.89
N TRP A 420 -4.36 8.63 -20.91
CA TRP A 420 -5.79 8.38 -21.10
C TRP A 420 -6.07 7.65 -22.41
N THR A 421 -5.40 8.05 -23.49
CA THR A 421 -5.52 7.46 -24.83
C THR A 421 -4.14 7.29 -25.47
N ALA A 422 -3.14 6.85 -24.69
CA ALA A 422 -1.75 6.80 -25.16
C ALA A 422 -1.55 5.88 -26.38
N THR A 423 -2.37 4.83 -26.49
CA THR A 423 -2.44 3.97 -27.68
C THR A 423 -3.91 3.64 -27.99
N SER A 424 -4.17 3.09 -29.18
CA SER A 424 -5.49 2.54 -29.53
C SER A 424 -5.82 1.24 -28.78
N SER A 425 -4.82 0.50 -28.30
CA SER A 425 -5.02 -0.73 -27.53
C SER A 425 -5.54 -0.43 -26.12
N ALA A 426 -6.48 -1.25 -25.64
CA ALA A 426 -6.96 -1.18 -24.25
C ALA A 426 -5.82 -1.36 -23.23
N SER A 427 -4.84 -2.20 -23.53
CA SER A 427 -3.67 -2.46 -22.68
C SER A 427 -2.64 -1.34 -22.67
N GLY A 428 -2.79 -0.32 -23.53
CA GLY A 428 -1.87 0.82 -23.61
C GLY A 428 -2.52 2.14 -23.23
N GLN A 429 -3.66 2.14 -22.54
CA GLN A 429 -4.36 3.36 -22.14
C GLN A 429 -5.14 3.22 -20.83
N LEU A 430 -5.35 4.31 -20.10
CA LEU A 430 -6.15 4.31 -18.87
C LEU A 430 -7.66 4.27 -19.13
N LYS A 431 -8.14 4.92 -20.22
CA LYS A 431 -9.56 5.07 -20.52
C LYS A 431 -10.31 3.74 -20.52
N ALA A 432 -9.73 2.70 -21.13
CA ALA A 432 -10.37 1.39 -21.27
C ALA A 432 -10.74 0.72 -19.94
N ASN A 433 -10.11 1.14 -18.83
CA ASN A 433 -10.32 0.57 -17.50
C ASN A 433 -10.98 1.56 -16.53
N LEU A 434 -10.68 2.87 -16.66
CA LEU A 434 -11.22 3.90 -15.76
C LEU A 434 -12.55 4.49 -16.26
N ASP A 435 -12.83 4.46 -17.56
CA ASP A 435 -14.14 4.76 -18.18
C ASP A 435 -14.51 3.63 -19.17
N PRO A 436 -14.70 2.39 -18.67
CA PRO A 436 -14.90 1.22 -19.53
C PRO A 436 -16.23 1.26 -20.32
N ASP A 437 -17.19 2.07 -19.87
CA ASP A 437 -18.50 2.25 -20.52
C ASP A 437 -18.49 3.43 -21.51
N ASN A 438 -17.32 4.04 -21.75
CA ASN A 438 -17.13 5.14 -22.69
C ASN A 438 -18.13 6.29 -22.48
N THR A 439 -18.33 6.67 -21.22
CA THR A 439 -19.26 7.75 -20.82
C THR A 439 -18.77 9.14 -21.27
N GLY A 440 -17.48 9.27 -21.59
CA GLY A 440 -16.86 10.55 -21.91
C GLY A 440 -16.43 11.34 -20.66
N THR A 441 -16.50 10.71 -19.49
CA THR A 441 -16.05 11.30 -18.22
C THR A 441 -14.53 11.53 -18.28
N LEU A 442 -14.11 12.79 -18.14
CA LEU A 442 -12.69 13.17 -18.07
C LEU A 442 -12.24 13.49 -16.64
N SER A 443 -13.15 13.51 -15.67
CA SER A 443 -12.78 13.72 -14.27
C SER A 443 -13.78 13.04 -13.35
N LEU A 444 -13.27 12.39 -12.32
CA LEU A 444 -14.05 11.67 -11.32
C LEU A 444 -13.44 11.85 -9.94
N VAL A 445 -14.26 12.15 -8.94
CA VAL A 445 -13.82 12.24 -7.53
C VAL A 445 -13.52 10.85 -6.96
N GLY A 446 -12.67 10.81 -5.94
CA GLY A 446 -12.38 9.57 -5.23
C GLY A 446 -13.48 9.17 -4.24
N LYS A 447 -13.39 7.95 -3.72
CA LYS A 447 -14.34 7.40 -2.73
C LYS A 447 -13.62 6.51 -1.73
N ASN A 448 -14.18 6.37 -0.53
CA ASN A 448 -13.73 5.33 0.40
C ASN A 448 -14.00 3.95 -0.19
N LEU A 449 -13.06 3.02 -0.01
CA LEU A 449 -13.24 1.64 -0.44
C LEU A 449 -14.44 1.01 0.28
N GLY A 450 -15.32 0.37 -0.48
CA GLY A 450 -16.54 -0.25 0.05
C GLY A 450 -17.70 0.71 0.29
N ALA A 451 -17.52 2.02 0.10
CA ALA A 451 -18.65 2.95 0.11
C ALA A 451 -19.60 2.65 -1.07
N ALA A 452 -20.90 2.84 -0.86
CA ALA A 452 -21.88 2.75 -1.95
C ALA A 452 -21.54 3.75 -3.06
N SER A 453 -21.85 3.41 -4.31
CA SER A 453 -21.81 4.39 -5.40
C SER A 453 -22.75 5.53 -5.05
N SER A 454 -22.26 6.77 -5.06
CA SER A 454 -23.16 7.93 -5.05
C SER A 454 -23.93 7.90 -6.38
N GLY A 455 -25.14 7.35 -6.36
CA GLY A 455 -26.02 7.32 -7.52
C GLY A 455 -26.24 8.74 -8.02
N GLY A 456 -25.61 9.11 -9.12
CA GLY A 456 -25.82 10.35 -9.83
C GLY A 456 -27.19 10.32 -10.51
N GLY A 457 -28.26 10.49 -9.74
CA GLY A 457 -29.55 10.91 -10.25
C GLY A 457 -29.42 12.34 -10.74
N SER A 458 -29.27 12.51 -12.06
CA SER A 458 -29.38 13.82 -12.69
C SER A 458 -30.83 14.27 -12.61
N SER A 459 -31.15 15.15 -11.67
CA SER A 459 -32.35 15.99 -11.74
C SER A 459 -31.90 17.42 -11.98
N GLY A 460 -31.94 17.84 -13.24
CA GLY A 460 -31.84 19.23 -13.62
C GLY A 460 -32.97 20.02 -12.97
N GLY A 461 -32.59 20.97 -12.12
CA GLY A 461 -33.49 21.96 -11.54
C GLY A 461 -32.78 23.30 -11.58
N SER A 462 -33.01 24.05 -12.66
CA SER A 462 -32.61 25.45 -12.79
C SER A 462 -33.27 26.28 -11.69
N SER A 463 -32.49 27.06 -10.94
CA SER A 463 -32.99 28.30 -10.35
C SER A 463 -31.86 29.32 -10.21
N SER A 464 -32.00 30.34 -11.05
CA SER A 464 -31.27 31.60 -11.08
C SER A 464 -31.43 32.43 -9.80
N GLY A 465 -30.32 33.07 -9.39
CA GLY A 465 -30.21 34.49 -9.05
C GLY A 465 -31.05 35.08 -7.89
N GLY A 466 -30.37 35.73 -6.94
CA GLY A 466 -30.99 36.75 -6.09
C GLY A 466 -30.18 37.12 -4.85
N SER A 467 -29.39 38.20 -4.96
CA SER A 467 -28.78 38.89 -3.81
C SER A 467 -29.74 39.98 -3.31
N SER A 468 -29.99 40.06 -2.00
CA SER A 468 -30.39 41.29 -1.29
C SER A 468 -30.46 41.06 0.22
N GLY A 469 -29.95 42.02 0.98
CA GLY A 469 -29.77 41.93 2.43
C GLY A 469 -30.95 42.37 3.31
N GLY A 470 -30.68 42.34 4.61
CA GLY A 470 -31.26 43.20 5.65
C GLY A 470 -32.69 42.91 6.11
N GLY A 471 -32.85 42.50 7.38
CA GLY A 471 -34.13 42.62 8.07
C GLY A 471 -34.27 41.73 9.30
N VAL A 472 -34.06 42.31 10.48
CA VAL A 472 -34.53 41.75 11.77
C VAL A 472 -36.05 41.86 11.83
N PRO A 473 -36.76 40.87 12.42
CA PRO A 473 -37.73 41.24 13.44
C PRO A 473 -37.72 40.33 14.68
N ARG A 474 -38.04 40.96 15.81
CA ARG A 474 -38.41 40.37 17.10
C ARG A 474 -39.82 39.76 17.05
N GLY A 475 -40.07 38.76 17.89
CA GLY A 475 -41.42 38.32 18.30
C GLY A 475 -41.47 36.80 18.54
N THR A 476 -41.26 36.31 19.76
CA THR A 476 -42.31 35.91 20.75
C THR A 476 -43.17 34.71 20.35
N GLY A 477 -43.09 33.62 21.14
CA GLY A 477 -44.11 32.57 21.19
C GLY A 477 -43.53 31.15 21.33
N SER A 478 -43.30 30.66 22.55
CA SER A 478 -44.14 29.64 23.22
C SER A 478 -43.79 28.18 22.85
N MET A 479 -42.96 27.53 23.68
CA MET A 479 -42.81 26.07 23.70
C MET A 479 -43.76 25.45 24.75
N PRO A 480 -44.39 24.29 24.49
CA PRO A 480 -45.22 23.62 25.48
C PRO A 480 -44.39 22.79 26.45
N LEU A 481 -44.75 22.94 27.73
CA LEU A 481 -44.29 22.24 28.92
C LEU A 481 -44.99 20.88 29.06
N PHE A 482 -44.30 19.90 29.65
CA PHE A 482 -44.73 18.69 30.41
C PHE A 482 -43.69 17.58 30.13
N THR A 483 -42.93 17.02 31.07
CA THR A 483 -43.04 16.85 32.52
C THR A 483 -41.65 16.62 33.13
N LEU A 484 -41.37 17.28 34.25
CA LEU A 484 -40.25 17.08 35.17
C LEU A 484 -40.75 16.30 36.39
N LEU A 485 -40.01 15.28 36.86
CA LEU A 485 -39.81 14.97 38.29
C LEU A 485 -38.86 13.77 38.47
N GLY A 486 -37.82 13.96 39.29
CA GLY A 486 -36.88 12.92 39.72
C GLY A 486 -35.55 13.48 40.22
N LEU A 487 -35.59 14.13 41.38
CA LEU A 487 -34.53 14.93 42.02
C LEU A 487 -33.24 14.17 42.40
N ALA A 488 -32.14 14.92 42.31
CA ALA A 488 -30.88 14.68 43.00
C ALA A 488 -30.97 15.04 44.49
N ALA A 489 -30.35 14.24 45.35
CA ALA A 489 -29.81 14.67 46.64
C ALA A 489 -28.81 13.64 47.18
N LEU A 490 -27.57 14.06 47.39
CA LEU A 490 -26.83 14.04 48.67
C LEU A 490 -25.32 14.05 48.41
N GLY A 491 -24.75 15.26 48.46
CA GLY A 491 -23.38 15.50 48.86
C GLY A 491 -23.35 16.08 50.26
N LEU A 492 -22.28 15.77 50.99
CA LEU A 492 -21.80 16.32 52.27
C LEU A 492 -22.25 15.61 53.55
N PHE A 493 -21.40 14.68 54.02
CA PHE A 493 -20.95 14.73 55.40
C PHE A 493 -19.42 14.75 55.49
N ARG A 494 -18.96 15.65 56.36
CA ARG A 494 -17.58 16.07 56.60
C ARG A 494 -16.86 15.14 57.58
N ARG A 495 -15.54 15.04 57.35
CA ARG A 495 -14.41 15.20 58.32
C ARG A 495 -13.97 14.03 59.22
N ARG A 496 -12.64 13.84 59.11
CA ARG A 496 -11.58 13.69 60.13
C ARG A 496 -11.31 12.28 60.68
N LEU A 497 -10.11 11.79 60.38
CA LEU A 497 -8.93 11.60 61.28
C LEU A 497 -7.72 11.36 60.34
N THR A 498 -6.74 12.27 60.19
CA THR A 498 -5.43 12.32 60.91
C THR A 498 -4.80 10.94 61.10
N SER A 499 -3.52 10.62 60.88
CA SER A 499 -2.27 11.25 60.44
C SER A 499 -1.16 10.20 60.69
N ARG A 500 0.05 10.38 60.13
CA ARG A 500 1.35 9.69 60.43
C ARG A 500 1.55 8.33 59.74
N ARG A 501 2.68 7.96 59.12
CA ARG A 501 4.13 8.31 59.11
C ARG A 501 4.64 8.11 57.66
N ALA A 502 5.55 8.85 57.02
CA ALA A 502 6.93 9.26 57.32
C ALA A 502 7.99 8.12 57.39
N SER A 503 8.68 7.94 56.24
CA SER A 503 10.14 7.77 56.01
C SER A 503 10.91 6.47 56.35
N SER A 504 11.94 6.24 55.49
CA SER A 504 13.07 5.28 55.47
C SER A 504 12.71 3.82 55.21
N VAL A 505 13.30 3.09 54.25
CA VAL A 505 14.69 3.00 53.78
C VAL A 505 14.79 3.06 52.26
#